data_AF-A0A536KKX8-F1
#
_entry.id   AF-A0A536KKX8-F1
#
_cell.length_a   1.000
_cell.length_b   1.000
_cell.length_c   1.000
_cell.angle_alpha   90.00
_cell.angle_beta   90.00
_cell.angle_gamma   90.00
#
_symmetry.space_group_name_H-M   'P 1'
#
loop_
_entity.id
_entity.type
_entity.pdbx_description
1 polymer ?
#
loop_
_entity_poly.entity_id
_entity_poly.type
_entity_poly.pdbx_seq_one_letter_code
_entity_poly.pdbx_strand_id
1 'polypeptide(L)'
;DGHGNLRDWWTPAVAEAFTERAACLVRQFDAYVAVGDQHVNGKLTLGENIADQGGLKLAYAAYRGTRGSATITAQTGTFTAEQQFFLSFAQSWCTKRRPDLERLLANIDPHSPPRDRVNGAVANLEAFAPAFSCPASSPMAPPTRCSVW
;
A
#
# COMPACT_ATOMS: atom_id res chain seq x y z
N ASP A 1 -18.72 -7.20 -14.27
CA ASP A 1 -19.71 -6.29 -13.66
C ASP A 1 -20.12 -6.87 -12.31
N GLY A 2 -21.19 -6.37 -11.68
CA GLY A 2 -21.68 -6.90 -10.39
C GLY A 2 -22.14 -8.37 -10.41
N HIS A 3 -22.26 -9.01 -11.58
CA HIS A 3 -22.62 -10.42 -11.73
C HIS A 3 -21.42 -11.31 -12.12
N GLY A 4 -20.20 -10.75 -12.18
CA GLY A 4 -19.00 -11.48 -12.60
C GLY A 4 -18.81 -11.58 -14.12
N ASN A 5 -19.60 -10.88 -14.93
CA ASN A 5 -19.47 -10.91 -16.39
C ASN A 5 -18.38 -9.95 -16.88
N LEU A 6 -17.56 -10.38 -17.85
CA LEU A 6 -16.59 -9.52 -18.53
C LEU A 6 -17.33 -8.63 -19.55
N ARG A 7 -17.71 -7.43 -19.10
CA ARG A 7 -18.21 -6.34 -19.95
C ARG A 7 -17.62 -5.02 -19.49
N ASP A 8 -17.47 -4.09 -20.42
CA ASP A 8 -17.19 -2.72 -20.04
C ASP A 8 -18.44 -2.09 -19.38
N TRP A 9 -18.23 -1.48 -18.23
CA TRP A 9 -19.26 -0.77 -17.46
C TRP A 9 -18.79 0.63 -17.04
N TRP A 10 -17.64 1.07 -17.57
CA TRP A 10 -17.04 2.36 -17.29
C TRP A 10 -17.23 3.27 -18.49
N THR A 11 -17.36 4.58 -18.24
CA THR A 11 -17.23 5.54 -19.35
C THR A 11 -15.74 5.64 -19.73
N PRO A 12 -15.42 6.00 -20.99
CA PRO A 12 -14.03 6.16 -21.43
C PRO A 12 -13.21 7.09 -20.51
N ALA A 13 -13.80 8.19 -20.04
CA ALA A 13 -13.15 9.13 -19.14
C ALA A 13 -12.79 8.52 -17.77
N VAL A 14 -13.63 7.64 -17.22
CA VAL A 14 -13.34 6.95 -15.95
C VAL A 14 -12.22 5.92 -16.17
N ALA A 15 -12.24 5.21 -17.30
CA ALA A 15 -11.19 4.25 -17.64
C ALA A 15 -9.82 4.93 -17.82
N GLU A 16 -9.80 6.09 -18.46
CA GLU A 16 -8.60 6.92 -18.60
C GLU A 16 -8.07 7.39 -17.24
N ALA A 17 -8.93 7.95 -16.38
CA ALA A 17 -8.55 8.42 -15.06
C ALA A 17 -8.00 7.31 -14.15
N PHE A 18 -8.57 6.09 -14.23
CA PHE A 18 -8.02 4.95 -13.50
C PHE A 18 -6.68 4.50 -14.07
N THR A 19 -6.52 4.50 -15.39
CA THR A 19 -5.24 4.16 -16.03
C THR A 19 -4.16 5.13 -15.58
N GLU A 20 -4.44 6.43 -15.51
CA GLU A 20 -3.50 7.45 -15.04
C GLU A 20 -3.10 7.24 -13.57
N ARG A 21 -4.08 7.00 -12.68
CA ARG A 21 -3.83 6.76 -11.26
C ARG A 21 -3.07 5.44 -11.03
N ALA A 22 -3.44 4.39 -11.75
CA ALA A 22 -2.76 3.10 -11.70
C ALA A 22 -1.32 3.21 -12.19
N ALA A 23 -1.05 4.02 -13.22
CA ALA A 23 0.31 4.29 -13.70
C ALA A 23 1.19 4.98 -12.64
N CYS A 24 0.61 5.73 -11.71
CA CYS A 24 1.36 6.23 -10.54
C CYS A 24 1.92 5.08 -9.70
N LEU A 25 1.09 4.09 -9.36
CA LEU A 25 1.52 2.93 -8.58
C LEU A 25 2.54 2.08 -9.34
N VAL A 26 2.38 1.91 -10.66
CA VAL A 26 3.40 1.22 -11.48
C VAL A 26 4.76 1.89 -11.30
N ARG A 27 4.85 3.21 -11.49
CA ARG A 27 6.11 3.96 -11.34
C ARG A 27 6.67 3.91 -9.93
N GLN A 28 5.81 3.97 -8.92
CA GLN A 28 6.22 3.87 -7.52
C GLN A 28 6.91 2.53 -7.25
N PHE A 29 6.28 1.43 -7.66
CA PHE A 29 6.80 0.09 -7.37
C PHE A 29 7.97 -0.29 -8.27
N ASP A 30 8.03 0.17 -9.53
CA ASP A 30 9.21 0.01 -10.39
C ASP A 30 10.49 0.60 -9.76
N ALA A 31 10.36 1.61 -8.90
CA ALA A 31 11.49 2.22 -8.20
C ALA A 31 12.04 1.37 -7.04
N TYR A 32 11.31 0.35 -6.59
CA TYR A 32 11.74 -0.52 -5.50
C TYR A 32 12.62 -1.65 -5.99
N VAL A 33 13.70 -1.91 -5.26
CA VAL A 33 14.57 -3.07 -5.48
C VAL A 33 13.93 -4.26 -4.78
N ALA A 34 13.64 -5.36 -5.49
CA ALA A 34 13.18 -6.60 -4.87
C ALA A 34 14.36 -7.36 -4.23
N VAL A 35 15.42 -7.62 -5.00
CA VAL A 35 16.62 -8.32 -4.53
C VAL A 35 17.84 -8.03 -5.40
N GLY A 36 18.98 -7.70 -4.78
CA GLY A 36 20.22 -7.39 -5.49
C GLY A 36 20.02 -6.19 -6.44
N ASP A 37 20.11 -6.44 -7.73
CA ASP A 37 19.88 -5.50 -8.83
C ASP A 37 18.49 -5.60 -9.46
N GLN A 38 17.68 -6.59 -9.05
CA GLN A 38 16.35 -6.79 -9.62
C GLN A 38 15.33 -5.88 -8.94
N HIS A 39 14.65 -5.07 -9.74
CA HIS A 39 13.54 -4.23 -9.31
C HIS A 39 12.22 -5.01 -9.27
N VAL A 40 11.27 -4.50 -8.47
CA VAL A 40 9.88 -4.95 -8.52
C VAL A 40 9.31 -4.57 -9.89
N ASN A 41 8.55 -5.47 -10.51
CA ASN A 41 7.82 -5.17 -11.73
C ASN A 41 6.44 -4.58 -11.37
N GLY A 42 6.34 -3.26 -11.36
CA GLY A 42 5.15 -2.54 -10.92
C GLY A 42 3.91 -2.82 -11.78
N LYS A 43 4.09 -3.25 -13.05
CA LYS A 43 2.98 -3.70 -13.90
C LYS A 43 2.48 -5.09 -13.51
N LEU A 44 3.41 -6.02 -13.25
CA LEU A 44 3.07 -7.38 -12.79
C LEU A 44 2.30 -7.32 -11.47
N THR A 45 2.74 -6.47 -10.53
CA THR A 45 2.18 -6.40 -9.18
C THR A 45 1.02 -5.43 -9.03
N LEU A 46 0.58 -4.79 -10.12
CA LEU A 46 -0.33 -3.64 -10.08
C LEU A 46 -1.65 -3.95 -9.38
N GLY A 47 -2.27 -5.10 -9.67
CA GLY A 47 -3.55 -5.48 -9.08
C GLY A 47 -3.48 -5.59 -7.56
N GLU A 48 -2.46 -6.29 -7.06
CA GLU A 48 -2.23 -6.48 -5.62
C GLU A 48 -1.80 -5.18 -4.93
N ASN A 49 -1.00 -4.34 -5.59
CA ASN A 49 -0.62 -3.04 -5.05
C ASN A 49 -1.82 -2.08 -4.90
N ILE A 50 -2.74 -2.11 -5.88
CA ILE A 50 -4.01 -1.38 -5.80
C ILE A 50 -4.85 -1.91 -4.63
N ALA A 51 -4.90 -3.24 -4.45
CA ALA A 51 -5.65 -3.87 -3.37
C ALA A 51 -5.08 -3.53 -1.99
N ASP A 52 -3.76 -3.56 -1.80
CA ASP A 52 -3.09 -3.19 -0.55
C ASP A 52 -3.36 -1.72 -0.18
N GLN A 53 -3.16 -0.81 -1.14
CA GLN A 53 -3.33 0.62 -0.92
C GLN A 53 -4.80 0.97 -0.64
N GLY A 54 -5.74 0.40 -1.40
CA GLY A 54 -7.17 0.60 -1.19
C GLY A 54 -7.69 -0.04 0.09
N GLY A 55 -7.28 -1.26 0.37
CA GLY A 55 -7.65 -2.01 1.58
C GLY A 55 -7.17 -1.33 2.85
N LEU A 56 -5.90 -0.89 2.89
CA LEU A 56 -5.36 -0.13 4.02
C LEU A 56 -6.11 1.19 4.24
N LYS A 57 -6.37 1.93 3.16
CA LYS A 57 -7.11 3.20 3.22
C LYS A 57 -8.52 3.00 3.79
N LEU A 58 -9.25 1.99 3.30
CA LEU A 58 -10.60 1.69 3.77
C LEU A 58 -10.60 1.18 5.22
N ALA A 59 -9.66 0.30 5.57
CA ALA A 59 -9.50 -0.19 6.94
C ALA A 59 -9.20 0.94 7.93
N TYR A 60 -8.34 1.90 7.54
CA TYR A 60 -8.04 3.07 8.37
C TYR A 60 -9.26 4.00 8.50
N ALA A 61 -10.00 4.22 7.42
CA ALA A 61 -11.24 5.00 7.45
C ALA A 61 -12.28 4.35 8.37
N ALA A 62 -12.46 3.03 8.29
CA ALA A 62 -13.34 2.26 9.17
C ALA A 62 -12.89 2.35 10.62
N TYR A 63 -11.61 2.14 10.89
CA TYR A 63 -11.00 2.28 12.21
C TYR A 63 -11.24 3.66 12.83
N ARG A 64 -11.13 4.74 12.04
CA ARG A 64 -11.44 6.11 12.48
C ARG A 64 -12.95 6.34 12.64
N GLY A 65 -13.79 5.74 11.79
CA GLY A 65 -15.25 5.86 11.83
C GLY A 65 -15.88 5.14 13.02
N THR A 66 -15.41 3.94 13.37
CA THR A 66 -15.89 3.18 14.54
C THR A 66 -15.53 3.82 15.87
N ARG A 67 -14.66 4.84 15.89
CA ARG A 67 -14.19 5.52 17.09
C ARG A 67 -15.10 6.64 17.59
N GLY A 68 -15.98 7.20 16.76
CA GLY A 68 -16.75 8.39 17.15
C GLY A 68 -15.86 9.46 17.82
N SER A 69 -16.27 10.00 18.97
CA SER A 69 -15.49 10.91 19.83
C SER A 69 -14.69 10.21 20.94
N ALA A 70 -14.73 8.87 21.01
CA ALA A 70 -14.05 8.12 22.05
C ALA A 70 -12.56 7.96 21.68
N THR A 71 -11.69 8.67 22.39
CA THR A 71 -10.24 8.47 22.32
C THR A 71 -9.93 7.03 22.73
N ILE A 72 -9.35 6.22 21.83
CA ILE A 72 -8.74 4.96 22.25
C ILE A 72 -7.52 5.31 23.07
N THR A 73 -7.71 5.40 24.38
CA THR A 73 -6.68 5.62 25.40
C THR A 73 -5.89 4.35 25.70
N ALA A 74 -6.12 3.27 24.94
CA ALA A 74 -5.31 2.05 24.99
C ALA A 74 -3.92 2.31 24.36
N GLN A 75 -3.12 3.11 25.02
CA GLN A 75 -1.68 3.10 24.84
C GLN A 75 -1.17 1.83 25.52
N THR A 76 -0.87 0.81 24.72
CA THR A 76 -0.15 -0.37 25.19
C THR A 76 1.33 -0.11 24.92
N GLY A 77 2.12 -0.01 25.98
CA GLY A 77 3.55 0.32 25.89
C GLY A 77 3.81 1.72 25.32
N THR A 78 4.72 1.82 24.36
CA THR A 78 5.24 3.11 23.84
C THR A 78 4.49 3.67 22.63
N PHE A 79 3.52 2.95 22.07
CA PHE A 79 2.85 3.33 20.82
C PHE A 79 1.41 3.80 21.05
N THR A 80 1.03 4.89 20.39
CA THR A 80 -0.36 5.36 20.34
C THR A 80 -1.25 4.35 19.62
N ALA A 81 -2.57 4.44 19.79
CA ALA A 81 -3.47 3.56 19.08
C ALA A 81 -3.33 3.71 17.54
N GLU A 82 -3.22 4.93 17.02
CA GLU A 82 -2.93 5.18 15.59
C GLU A 82 -1.67 4.45 15.13
N GLN A 83 -0.58 4.53 15.91
CA GLN A 83 0.67 3.82 15.58
C GLN A 83 0.49 2.30 15.63
N GLN A 84 -0.26 1.78 16.61
CA GLN A 84 -0.57 0.35 16.72
C GLN A 84 -1.35 -0.18 15.51
N PHE A 85 -2.26 0.60 14.93
CA PHE A 85 -2.95 0.21 13.68
C PHE A 85 -1.94 -0.08 12.57
N PHE A 86 -1.02 0.86 12.33
CA PHE A 86 0.00 0.71 11.28
C PHE A 86 1.01 -0.38 11.61
N LEU A 87 1.39 -0.54 12.88
CA LEU A 87 2.25 -1.63 13.32
C LEU A 87 1.59 -2.99 13.12
N SER A 88 0.31 -3.14 13.44
CA SER A 88 -0.45 -4.37 13.21
C SER A 88 -0.50 -4.72 11.72
N PHE A 89 -0.75 -3.73 10.86
CA PHE A 89 -0.69 -3.92 9.41
C PHE A 89 0.72 -4.33 8.95
N ALA A 90 1.78 -3.66 9.43
CA ALA A 90 3.14 -4.00 9.05
C ALA A 90 3.55 -5.42 9.51
N GLN A 91 3.15 -5.79 10.73
CA GLN A 91 3.49 -7.08 11.33
C GLN A 91 2.84 -8.27 10.62
N SER A 92 1.65 -8.10 10.00
CA SER A 92 1.04 -9.17 9.22
C SER A 92 1.85 -9.57 7.98
N TRP A 93 2.79 -8.72 7.56
CA TRP A 93 3.68 -8.95 6.43
C TRP A 93 5.11 -9.33 6.83
N CYS A 94 5.41 -9.51 8.12
CA CYS A 94 6.74 -9.91 8.58
C CYS A 94 7.18 -11.23 7.95
N THR A 95 8.07 -11.14 6.97
CA THR A 95 8.53 -12.28 6.17
C THR A 95 9.99 -12.07 5.80
N LYS A 96 10.77 -13.15 5.81
CA LYS A 96 12.12 -13.18 5.27
C LYS A 96 12.25 -14.34 4.30
N ARG A 97 12.77 -14.08 3.11
CA ARG A 97 12.99 -15.07 2.06
C ARG A 97 14.48 -15.17 1.76
N ARG A 98 14.90 -16.32 1.20
CA ARG A 98 16.26 -16.48 0.67
C ARG A 98 16.39 -15.67 -0.63
N PRO A 99 17.59 -15.16 -0.99
CA PRO A 99 17.75 -14.30 -2.17
C PRO A 99 17.36 -14.96 -3.51
N ASP A 100 17.60 -16.26 -3.65
CA ASP A 100 17.20 -17.08 -4.80
C ASP A 100 15.68 -17.17 -4.94
N LEU A 101 14.97 -17.41 -3.83
CA LEU A 101 13.51 -17.39 -3.82
C LEU A 101 12.95 -15.99 -4.10
N GLU A 102 13.53 -14.94 -3.50
CA GLU A 102 13.09 -13.56 -3.76
C GLU A 102 13.26 -13.20 -5.24
N ARG A 103 14.36 -13.64 -5.87
CA ARG A 103 14.63 -13.41 -7.29
C ARG A 103 13.63 -14.13 -8.17
N LEU A 104 13.28 -15.38 -7.83
CA LEU A 104 12.22 -16.10 -8.53
C LEU A 104 10.88 -15.37 -8.42
N LEU A 105 10.46 -15.02 -7.20
CA LEU A 105 9.15 -14.39 -6.96
C LEU A 105 9.03 -13.01 -7.60
N ALA A 106 10.11 -12.23 -7.64
CA ALA A 106 10.13 -10.95 -8.35
C ALA A 106 9.81 -11.05 -9.85
N ASN A 107 9.86 -12.26 -10.44
CA ASN A 107 9.49 -12.51 -11.84
C ASN A 107 8.10 -13.14 -12.04
N ILE A 108 7.53 -13.79 -11.02
CA ILE A 108 6.34 -14.64 -11.19
C ILE A 108 5.21 -14.39 -10.19
N ASP A 109 5.52 -13.78 -9.04
CA ASP A 109 4.54 -13.50 -7.99
C ASP A 109 3.82 -12.18 -8.33
N PRO A 110 2.47 -12.17 -8.43
CA PRO A 110 1.73 -10.92 -8.61
C PRO A 110 1.76 -10.04 -7.36
N HIS A 111 2.29 -10.52 -6.22
CA HIS A 111 2.46 -9.69 -5.03
C HIS A 111 3.85 -9.07 -4.97
N SER A 112 3.90 -7.80 -4.59
CA SER A 112 5.17 -7.14 -4.25
C SER A 112 5.87 -7.85 -3.06
N PRO A 113 7.19 -7.71 -2.92
CA PRO A 113 7.90 -8.18 -1.73
C PRO A 113 7.23 -7.67 -0.44
N PRO A 114 7.15 -8.47 0.63
CA PRO A 114 6.36 -8.12 1.81
C PRO A 114 6.72 -6.75 2.43
N ARG A 115 7.99 -6.34 2.39
CA ARG A 115 8.42 -5.00 2.84
C ARG A 115 7.83 -3.87 2.00
N ASP A 116 7.67 -4.08 0.71
CA ASP A 116 7.21 -3.09 -0.26
C ASP A 116 5.68 -3.03 -0.26
N ARG A 117 4.99 -4.13 0.07
CA ARG A 117 3.55 -4.13 0.39
C ARG A 117 3.25 -3.21 1.58
N VAL A 118 4.10 -3.26 2.62
CA VAL A 118 3.98 -2.36 3.77
C VAL A 118 4.31 -0.93 3.39
N ASN A 119 5.57 -0.68 3.02
CA ASN A 119 6.08 0.68 2.86
C ASN A 119 5.38 1.43 1.72
N GLY A 120 5.11 0.74 0.61
CA GLY A 120 4.41 1.32 -0.54
C GLY A 120 2.98 1.73 -0.19
N ALA A 121 2.25 0.90 0.57
CA ALA A 121 0.89 1.21 0.98
C ALA A 121 0.83 2.35 2.01
N VAL A 122 1.64 2.29 3.09
CA VAL A 122 1.58 3.30 4.15
C VAL A 122 2.12 4.66 3.70
N ALA A 123 3.12 4.72 2.80
CA ALA A 123 3.64 5.99 2.28
C ALA A 123 2.59 6.78 1.48
N ASN A 124 1.66 6.06 0.85
CA ASN A 124 0.53 6.64 0.12
C ASN A 124 -0.64 7.06 1.02
N LEU A 125 -0.70 6.58 2.26
CA LEU A 125 -1.73 7.00 3.20
C LEU A 125 -1.26 8.20 4.01
N GLU A 126 -1.86 9.36 3.75
CA GLU A 126 -1.48 10.64 4.36
C GLU A 126 -1.39 10.60 5.89
N ALA A 127 -2.26 9.82 6.54
CA ALA A 127 -2.30 9.68 7.99
C ALA A 127 -1.07 9.00 8.61
N PHE A 128 -0.27 8.26 7.83
CA PHE A 128 0.90 7.56 8.36
C PHE A 128 2.00 8.52 8.80
N ALA A 129 2.35 9.49 7.96
CA ALA A 129 3.47 10.39 8.22
C ALA A 129 3.31 11.21 9.52
N PRO A 130 2.15 11.82 9.82
CA PRO A 130 1.91 12.46 11.11
C PRO A 130 1.96 11.49 12.29
N ALA A 131 1.40 10.28 12.14
CA ALA A 131 1.36 9.29 13.22
C ALA A 131 2.76 8.88 13.70
N PHE A 132 3.77 8.91 12.82
CA PHE A 132 5.16 8.62 13.15
C PHE A 132 6.09 9.82 13.08
N SER A 133 5.56 11.04 12.89
CA SER A 133 6.34 12.27 12.73
C SER A 133 7.44 12.14 11.66
N CYS A 134 7.09 11.52 10.52
CA CYS A 134 8.03 11.35 9.41
C CYS A 134 8.48 12.72 8.86
N PRO A 135 9.79 12.94 8.64
CA PRO A 135 10.27 14.17 8.03
C PRO A 135 9.68 14.38 6.64
N ALA A 136 9.42 15.63 6.26
CA ALA A 136 8.92 15.98 4.94
C ALA A 136 9.89 15.48 3.85
N SER A 137 9.34 14.93 2.76
CA SER A 137 10.10 14.35 1.65
C SER A 137 10.97 13.14 2.01
N SER A 138 10.82 12.57 3.22
CA SER A 138 11.38 11.25 3.53
C SER A 138 10.69 10.17 2.69
N PRO A 139 11.30 8.97 2.54
CA PRO A 139 10.68 7.86 1.80
C PRO A 139 9.26 7.50 2.28
N MET A 140 8.96 7.73 3.56
CA MET A 140 7.66 7.45 4.17
C MET A 140 6.72 8.67 4.22
N ALA A 141 7.16 9.81 3.70
CA ALA A 141 6.36 11.02 3.53
C ALA A 141 6.68 11.68 2.18
N PRO A 142 6.47 10.96 1.06
CA PRO A 142 6.79 11.47 -0.27
C PRO A 142 5.89 12.68 -0.61
N PRO A 143 6.39 13.64 -1.39
CA PRO A 143 5.62 14.84 -1.79
C PRO A 143 4.44 14.47 -2.71
N THR A 144 4.57 13.37 -3.45
CA THR A 144 3.52 12.82 -4.31
C THR A 144 3.08 11.48 -3.76
N ARG A 145 1.77 11.28 -3.63
CA ARG A 145 1.16 10.01 -3.18
C ARG A 145 0.28 9.47 -4.29
N CYS A 146 0.37 8.18 -4.53
CA CYS A 146 -0.49 7.48 -5.48
C CYS A 146 -1.77 7.02 -4.76
N SER A 147 -2.92 7.19 -5.42
CA SER A 147 -4.21 6.79 -4.88
C SER A 147 -5.16 6.41 -6.01
N VAL A 148 -5.67 5.18 -5.99
CA VAL A 148 -6.64 4.68 -6.98
C VAL A 148 -8.06 4.69 -6.41
N TRP A 149 -8.33 3.79 -5.45
CA TRP A 149 -9.57 3.74 -4.66
C TRP A 149 -9.52 4.72 -3.49
#